data_AF-A0A3P6GUV5-F1
#
_entry.id   AF-A0A3P6GUV5-F1
#
_cell.length_a   1.000
_cell.length_b   1.000
_cell.length_c   1.000
_cell.angle_alpha   90.00
_cell.angle_beta   90.00
_cell.angle_gamma   90.00
#
_symmetry.space_group_name_H-M   'P 1'
#
loop_
_entity.id
_entity.type
_entity.pdbx_description
1 polymer ?
#
loop_
_entity_poly.entity_id
_entity_poly.type
_entity_poly.pdbx_seq_one_letter_code
_entity_poly.pdbx_strand_id
1 'polypeptide(L)'
;MEVLPQYLPDILRIKPSIMGSTDSFVCLASRSGLYSEKSGYHVAALMELLDHRDLVRPVPDQNLYKAIWASKISPKLHLFLWNITQGAIALGENLARRGITNNITCRHCGEPETTDHLFLHYTFTRQIWSSHVWASSFDPT
;
A
#
# COMPACT_ATOMS: atom_id res chain seq x y z
N MET A 1 -4.41 36.12 -5.19
CA MET A 1 -5.65 35.48 -4.72
C MET A 1 -6.16 34.65 -5.88
N GLU A 2 -6.02 33.33 -5.80
CA GLU A 2 -6.43 32.42 -6.87
C GLU A 2 -7.95 32.24 -6.83
N VAL A 3 -8.62 32.34 -7.98
CA VAL A 3 -10.08 32.17 -8.09
C VAL A 3 -10.35 30.74 -8.52
N LEU A 4 -11.23 30.03 -7.81
CA LEU A 4 -11.56 28.62 -8.06
C LEU A 4 -13.01 28.48 -8.57
N PRO A 5 -13.29 28.85 -9.84
CA PRO A 5 -14.65 28.92 -10.38
C PRO A 5 -15.36 27.56 -10.44
N GLN A 6 -14.62 26.45 -10.44
CA GLN A 6 -15.18 25.09 -10.48
C GLN A 6 -16.06 24.75 -9.27
N TYR A 7 -15.88 25.42 -8.13
CA TYR A 7 -16.68 25.17 -6.91
C TYR A 7 -17.93 26.04 -6.81
N LEU A 8 -18.14 27.00 -7.73
CA LEU A 8 -19.29 27.90 -7.69
C LEU A 8 -20.64 27.15 -7.60
N PRO A 9 -20.90 26.08 -8.39
CA PRO A 9 -22.16 25.35 -8.32
C PRO A 9 -22.40 24.70 -6.95
N ASP A 10 -21.34 24.23 -6.29
CA ASP A 10 -21.43 23.56 -4.99
C ASP A 10 -21.60 24.55 -3.85
N ILE A 11 -20.88 25.68 -3.91
CA ILE A 11 -20.98 26.77 -2.92
C ILE A 11 -22.42 27.32 -2.89
N LEU A 12 -23.03 27.52 -4.06
CA LEU A 12 -24.42 28.03 -4.15
C LEU A 12 -25.46 27.06 -3.59
N ARG A 13 -25.13 25.78 -3.37
CA ARG A 13 -26.03 24.79 -2.77
C ARG A 13 -25.99 24.81 -1.24
N ILE A 14 -25.00 25.47 -0.63
CA ILE A 14 -24.93 25.63 0.82
C ILE A 14 -26.13 26.48 1.25
N LYS A 15 -26.90 25.98 2.22
CA LYS A 15 -28.00 26.73 2.83
C LYS A 15 -27.50 27.37 4.13
N PRO A 16 -27.10 28.65 4.12
CA PRO A 16 -26.66 29.34 5.32
C PRO A 16 -27.81 29.50 6.32
N SER A 17 -27.46 29.64 7.59
CA SER A 17 -28.43 29.91 8.65
C SER A 17 -29.06 31.28 8.47
N ILE A 18 -30.40 31.33 8.46
CA ILE A 18 -31.17 32.58 8.44
C ILE A 18 -31.02 33.39 9.74
N MET A 19 -30.58 32.75 10.84
CA MET A 19 -30.44 33.37 12.16
C MET A 19 -29.04 33.94 12.41
N GLY A 20 -28.16 33.98 11.40
CA GLY A 20 -26.84 34.60 11.53
C GLY A 20 -25.90 33.86 12.49
N SER A 21 -25.99 32.52 12.57
CA SER A 21 -25.02 31.73 13.32
C SER A 21 -23.60 31.98 12.80
N THR A 22 -22.62 32.03 13.70
CA THR A 22 -21.22 32.14 13.33
C THR A 22 -20.76 30.95 12.51
N ASP A 23 -19.94 31.19 11.48
CA ASP A 23 -19.32 30.14 10.68
C ASP A 23 -18.47 29.21 11.56
N SER A 24 -18.47 27.92 11.23
CA SER A 24 -17.67 26.92 11.90
C SER A 24 -17.09 25.93 10.89
N PHE A 25 -15.91 25.42 11.19
CA PHE A 25 -15.28 24.39 10.38
C PHE A 25 -15.91 23.03 10.68
N VAL A 26 -16.42 22.38 9.64
CA VAL A 26 -17.04 21.04 9.73
C VAL A 26 -16.29 20.08 8.82
N CYS A 27 -15.81 18.98 9.39
CA CYS A 27 -15.23 17.88 8.64
C CYS A 27 -16.34 16.94 8.15
N LEU A 28 -16.68 16.99 6.86
CA LEU A 28 -17.72 16.15 6.25
C LEU A 28 -17.44 14.65 6.34
N ALA A 29 -16.18 14.26 6.49
CA ALA A 29 -15.77 12.87 6.68
C ALA A 29 -16.04 12.33 8.08
N SER A 30 -16.41 13.19 9.03
CA SER A 30 -16.73 12.83 10.40
C SER A 30 -18.23 12.97 10.65
N ARG A 31 -18.85 11.93 11.24
CA ARG A 31 -20.29 11.97 11.58
C ARG A 31 -20.64 13.05 12.60
N SER A 32 -19.69 13.41 13.48
CA SER A 32 -19.87 14.49 14.45
C SER A 32 -19.53 15.87 13.88
N GLY A 33 -19.03 15.94 12.65
CA GLY A 33 -18.54 17.17 12.05
C GLY A 33 -17.20 17.67 12.61
N LEU A 34 -16.68 17.06 13.67
CA LEU A 34 -15.40 17.45 14.27
C LEU A 34 -14.24 16.80 13.53
N TYR A 35 -13.22 17.60 13.22
CA TYR A 35 -11.96 17.11 12.68
C TYR A 35 -11.13 16.42 13.78
N SER A 36 -10.53 15.31 13.42
CA SER A 36 -9.49 14.61 14.18
C SER A 36 -8.40 14.11 13.24
N GLU A 37 -7.22 13.83 13.75
CA GLU A 37 -6.15 13.16 13.00
C GLU A 37 -6.68 11.86 12.35
N LYS A 38 -7.49 11.09 13.08
CA LYS A 38 -8.12 9.85 12.59
C LYS A 38 -9.00 10.08 11.35
N SER A 39 -9.87 11.09 11.36
CA SER A 39 -10.70 11.42 10.19
C SER A 39 -9.87 11.95 9.04
N GLY A 40 -8.80 12.71 9.32
CA GLY A 40 -7.87 13.20 8.30
C GLY A 40 -7.17 12.05 7.57
N TYR A 41 -6.53 11.14 8.31
CA TYR A 41 -5.89 9.95 7.73
C TYR A 41 -6.87 9.06 6.98
N HIS A 42 -8.11 8.93 7.47
CA HIS A 42 -9.13 8.16 6.78
C HIS A 42 -9.46 8.72 5.40
N VAL A 43 -9.62 10.05 5.28
CA VAL A 43 -9.86 10.71 3.98
C VAL A 43 -8.65 10.57 3.06
N ALA A 44 -7.45 10.79 3.56
CA ALA A 44 -6.22 10.66 2.77
C ALA A 44 -6.06 9.25 2.21
N ALA A 45 -6.24 8.22 3.03
CA ALA A 45 -6.18 6.83 2.59
C ALA A 45 -7.27 6.51 1.54
N LEU A 46 -8.47 7.08 1.69
CA LEU A 46 -9.55 6.89 0.72
C LEU A 46 -9.27 7.59 -0.61
N MET A 47 -8.64 8.77 -0.58
CA MET A 47 -8.20 9.48 -1.77
C MET A 47 -7.14 8.68 -2.55
N GLU A 48 -6.13 8.12 -1.87
CA GLU A 48 -5.14 7.24 -2.49
C GLU A 48 -5.78 6.02 -3.17
N LEU A 49 -6.79 5.40 -2.54
CA LEU A 49 -7.53 4.28 -3.14
C LEU A 49 -8.33 4.68 -4.39
N LEU A 50 -8.89 5.89 -4.39
CA LEU A 50 -9.66 6.40 -5.53
C LEU A 50 -8.75 6.79 -6.70
N ASP A 51 -7.59 7.36 -6.42
CA ASP A 51 -6.60 7.78 -7.43
C ASP A 51 -5.92 6.57 -8.11
N HIS A 52 -5.78 5.46 -7.39
CA HIS A 52 -5.26 4.19 -7.92
C HIS A 52 -6.32 3.24 -8.48
N ARG A 53 -7.52 3.71 -8.89
CA ARG A 53 -8.61 2.85 -9.40
C ARG A 53 -8.23 1.93 -10.57
N ASP A 54 -7.21 2.28 -11.36
CA ASP A 54 -6.74 1.48 -12.51
C ASP A 54 -5.66 0.45 -12.15
N LEU A 55 -5.10 0.52 -10.94
CA LEU A 55 -4.19 -0.50 -10.43
C LEU A 55 -4.97 -1.35 -9.44
N VAL A 56 -5.34 -2.55 -9.87
CA VAL A 56 -5.79 -3.63 -8.97
C VAL A 56 -4.67 -3.87 -7.97
N ARG A 57 -4.68 -3.11 -6.87
CA ARG A 57 -3.84 -3.39 -5.72
C ARG A 57 -4.43 -4.68 -5.13
N PRO A 58 -3.68 -5.79 -5.09
CA PRO A 58 -4.09 -6.91 -4.25
C PRO A 58 -4.26 -6.31 -2.86
N VAL A 59 -5.47 -6.33 -2.32
CA VAL A 59 -5.68 -6.02 -0.91
C VAL A 59 -4.65 -6.87 -0.18
N PRO A 60 -3.71 -6.28 0.59
CA PRO A 60 -2.74 -7.07 1.33
C PRO A 60 -3.57 -8.04 2.14
N ASP A 61 -3.42 -9.34 1.86
CA ASP A 61 -4.25 -10.35 2.50
C ASP A 61 -4.14 -10.11 4.01
N GLN A 62 -5.23 -9.64 4.62
CA GLN A 62 -5.25 -9.30 6.04
C GLN A 62 -4.99 -10.55 6.90
N ASN A 63 -4.84 -11.71 6.28
CA ASN A 63 -4.44 -12.95 6.92
C ASN A 63 -2.93 -13.20 6.84
N LEU A 64 -2.20 -12.61 5.89
CA LEU A 64 -0.77 -12.87 5.72
C LEU A 64 0.04 -12.38 6.93
N TYR A 65 -0.24 -11.17 7.45
CA TYR A 65 0.47 -10.70 8.64
C TYR A 65 0.18 -11.61 9.85
N LYS A 66 -1.06 -12.09 10.00
CA LYS A 66 -1.42 -13.04 11.07
C LYS A 66 -0.64 -14.35 10.91
N ALA A 67 -0.52 -14.86 9.69
CA ALA A 67 0.24 -16.06 9.39
C ALA A 67 1.74 -15.89 9.71
N ILE A 68 2.33 -14.74 9.35
CA ILE A 68 3.73 -14.42 9.67
C ILE A 68 3.94 -14.45 11.19
N TRP A 69 3.13 -13.73 11.96
CA TRP A 69 3.30 -13.64 13.41
C TRP A 69 2.90 -14.90 14.17
N ALA A 70 2.01 -15.74 13.63
CA ALA A 70 1.65 -17.03 14.20
C ALA A 70 2.71 -18.13 13.96
N SER A 71 3.61 -17.93 13.00
CA SER A 71 4.63 -18.92 12.64
C SER A 71 5.70 -19.08 13.73
N LYS A 72 6.13 -20.33 13.97
CA LYS A 72 7.19 -20.68 14.94
C LYS A 72 8.58 -20.51 14.32
N ILE A 73 8.94 -19.30 13.95
CA ILE A 73 10.25 -18.96 13.37
C ILE A 73 11.01 -17.97 14.26
N SER A 74 12.29 -17.75 13.94
CA SER A 74 13.10 -16.78 14.69
C SER A 74 12.58 -15.34 14.50
N PRO A 75 12.76 -14.44 15.50
CA PRO A 75 12.36 -13.04 15.38
C PRO A 75 12.96 -12.31 14.16
N LYS A 76 14.19 -12.68 13.77
CA LYS A 76 14.85 -12.14 12.58
C LYS A 76 14.08 -12.48 11.30
N LEU A 77 13.53 -13.70 11.22
CA LEU A 77 12.73 -14.13 10.07
C LEU A 77 11.35 -13.48 10.07
N HIS A 78 10.71 -13.26 11.23
CA HIS A 78 9.46 -12.47 11.29
C HIS A 78 9.65 -11.08 10.71
N LEU A 79 10.71 -10.37 11.13
CA LEU A 79 11.02 -9.04 10.62
C LEU A 79 11.34 -9.07 9.12
N PHE A 80 12.08 -10.08 8.68
CA PHE A 80 12.39 -10.24 7.26
C PHE A 80 11.14 -10.43 6.40
N LEU A 81 10.24 -11.34 6.79
CA LEU A 81 8.96 -11.56 6.10
C LEU A 81 8.08 -10.31 6.16
N TRP A 82 8.01 -9.63 7.29
CA TRP A 82 7.29 -8.38 7.40
C TRP A 82 7.82 -7.32 6.42
N ASN A 83 9.15 -7.14 6.37
CA ASN A 83 9.79 -6.21 5.43
C ASN A 83 9.51 -6.55 3.96
N ILE A 84 9.41 -7.84 3.62
CA ILE A 84 8.98 -8.29 2.29
C ILE A 84 7.55 -7.80 2.02
N THR A 85 6.60 -8.08 2.92
CA THR A 85 5.19 -7.71 2.72
C THR A 85 4.94 -6.20 2.65
N GLN A 86 5.78 -5.40 3.32
CA GLN A 86 5.68 -3.94 3.32
C GLN A 86 6.40 -3.29 2.11
N GLY A 87 7.04 -4.07 1.23
CA GLY A 87 7.86 -3.51 0.15
C GLY A 87 9.04 -2.67 0.68
N ALA A 88 9.53 -3.01 1.88
CA ALA A 88 10.59 -2.29 2.55
C ALA A 88 11.98 -2.65 2.00
N ILE A 89 12.12 -3.85 1.43
CA ILE A 89 13.36 -4.32 0.79
C ILE A 89 13.65 -3.51 -0.47
N ALA A 90 14.92 -3.15 -0.67
CA ALA A 90 15.41 -2.41 -1.83
C ALA A 90 15.49 -3.28 -3.10
N LEU A 91 14.34 -3.78 -3.55
CA LEU A 91 14.18 -4.45 -4.84
C LEU A 91 13.92 -3.42 -5.93
N GLY A 92 14.30 -3.71 -7.18
CA GLY A 92 14.05 -2.84 -8.34
C GLY A 92 12.63 -2.27 -8.41
N GLU A 93 11.61 -3.10 -8.19
CA GLU A 93 10.21 -2.65 -8.14
C GLU A 93 9.93 -1.63 -7.02
N ASN A 94 10.45 -1.89 -5.81
CA ASN A 94 10.26 -1.02 -4.65
C ASN A 94 11.06 0.29 -4.79
N LEU A 95 12.24 0.24 -5.42
CA LEU A 95 13.06 1.40 -5.74
C LEU A 95 12.38 2.28 -6.80
N ALA A 96 11.83 1.67 -7.86
CA ALA A 96 11.09 2.37 -8.89
C ALA A 96 9.89 3.13 -8.30
N ARG A 97 9.18 2.52 -7.36
CA ARG A 97 8.06 3.16 -6.63
C ARG A 97 8.50 4.39 -5.81
N ARG A 98 9.77 4.45 -5.41
CA ARG A 98 10.37 5.59 -4.68
C ARG A 98 11.02 6.61 -5.62
N GLY A 99 10.82 6.49 -6.93
CA GLY A 99 11.41 7.37 -7.95
C GLY A 99 12.86 7.05 -8.29
N ILE A 100 13.40 5.93 -7.82
CA ILE A 100 14.76 5.47 -8.14
C ILE A 100 14.64 4.44 -9.26
N THR A 101 14.82 4.89 -10.51
CA THR A 101 14.64 4.06 -11.71
C THR A 101 15.94 3.47 -12.25
N ASN A 102 17.07 3.77 -11.63
CA ASN A 102 18.35 3.20 -12.00
C ASN A 102 18.39 1.74 -11.57
N ASN A 103 18.49 0.82 -12.54
CA ASN A 103 18.70 -0.62 -12.32
C ASN A 103 17.51 -1.32 -11.61
N ILE A 104 16.35 -1.32 -12.27
CA ILE A 104 15.11 -1.97 -11.80
C ILE A 104 14.98 -3.45 -12.22
N THR A 105 15.98 -3.97 -12.91
CA THR A 105 16.03 -5.33 -13.46
C THR A 105 16.94 -6.21 -12.61
N CYS A 106 16.59 -7.48 -12.47
CA CYS A 106 17.39 -8.47 -11.78
C CYS A 106 18.77 -8.58 -12.43
N ARG A 107 19.84 -8.39 -11.65
CA ARG A 107 21.21 -8.45 -12.16
C ARG A 107 21.62 -9.85 -12.65
N HIS A 108 20.88 -10.88 -12.29
CA HIS A 108 21.17 -12.25 -12.69
C HIS A 108 20.50 -12.69 -13.99
N CYS A 109 19.26 -12.25 -14.25
CA CYS A 109 18.49 -12.72 -15.40
C CYS A 109 17.95 -11.60 -16.31
N GLY A 110 18.03 -10.33 -15.90
CA GLY A 110 17.56 -9.18 -16.69
C GLY A 110 16.05 -8.91 -16.62
N GLU A 111 15.25 -9.82 -16.04
CA GLU A 111 13.81 -9.62 -15.82
C GLU A 111 13.53 -8.56 -14.75
N PRO A 112 12.32 -7.97 -14.69
CA PRO A 112 11.94 -7.04 -13.63
C PRO A 112 12.20 -7.61 -12.22
N GLU A 113 12.92 -6.87 -11.38
CA GLU A 113 13.24 -7.32 -10.02
C GLU A 113 12.07 -7.07 -9.07
N THR A 114 11.10 -7.98 -9.10
CA THR A 114 9.95 -8.01 -8.19
C THR A 114 10.19 -8.94 -7.01
N THR A 115 9.36 -8.79 -5.98
CA THR A 115 9.39 -9.67 -4.79
C THR A 115 9.19 -11.13 -5.19
N ASP A 116 8.16 -11.43 -5.99
CA ASP A 116 7.82 -12.80 -6.39
C ASP A 116 8.91 -13.38 -7.31
N HIS A 117 9.47 -12.57 -8.20
CA HIS A 117 10.59 -12.97 -9.02
C HIS A 117 11.76 -13.45 -8.14
N LEU A 118 12.23 -12.62 -7.21
CA LEU A 118 13.41 -12.94 -6.42
C LEU A 118 13.19 -14.10 -5.43
N PHE A 119 12.01 -14.15 -4.79
CA PHE A 119 11.75 -15.10 -3.70
C PHE A 119 11.03 -16.39 -4.10
N LEU A 120 10.39 -16.45 -5.27
CA LEU A 120 9.58 -17.61 -5.68
C LEU A 120 9.99 -18.16 -7.06
N HIS A 121 10.19 -17.29 -8.05
CA HIS A 121 10.32 -17.73 -9.44
C HIS A 121 11.75 -17.82 -9.96
N TYR A 122 12.69 -17.05 -9.40
CA TYR A 122 14.08 -17.03 -9.83
C TYR A 122 14.72 -18.41 -9.68
N THR A 123 15.54 -18.79 -10.66
CA THR A 123 16.06 -20.16 -10.83
C THR A 123 16.83 -20.65 -9.60
N PHE A 124 17.69 -19.80 -9.04
CA PHE A 124 18.43 -20.11 -7.81
C PHE A 124 17.48 -20.34 -6.63
N THR A 125 16.46 -19.50 -6.50
CA THR A 125 15.49 -19.60 -5.41
C THR A 125 14.63 -20.86 -5.54
N ARG A 126 14.18 -21.20 -6.75
CA ARG A 126 13.52 -22.48 -7.03
C ARG A 126 14.39 -23.68 -6.64
N GLN A 127 15.69 -23.64 -6.88
CA GLN A 127 16.61 -24.72 -6.47
C GLN A 127 16.68 -24.85 -4.94
N ILE A 128 16.72 -23.74 -4.20
CA ILE A 128 16.68 -23.75 -2.73
C ILE A 128 15.38 -24.37 -2.23
N TRP A 129 14.24 -23.97 -2.79
CA TRP A 129 12.93 -24.51 -2.42
C TRP A 129 12.72 -25.97 -2.85
N SER A 130 13.42 -26.43 -3.88
CA SER A 130 13.38 -27.82 -4.34
C SER A 130 14.40 -28.72 -3.63
N SER A 131 15.24 -28.14 -2.75
CA SER A 131 16.20 -28.93 -1.97
C SER A 131 15.49 -29.84 -0.97
N HIS A 132 16.14 -30.95 -0.59
CA HIS A 132 15.60 -31.99 0.31
C HIS A 132 15.23 -31.51 1.74
N VAL A 133 15.39 -30.22 2.03
CA VAL A 133 15.01 -29.61 3.31
C VAL A 133 13.48 -29.55 3.46
N TRP A 134 12.74 -29.56 2.35
CA TRP A 134 11.28 -29.39 2.35
C TRP A 134 10.56 -30.73 2.19
N ALA A 135 9.51 -30.95 2.99
CA ALA A 135 8.75 -32.21 3.02
C ALA A 135 7.90 -32.48 1.75
N SER A 136 7.77 -31.48 0.88
CA SER A 136 6.93 -31.48 -0.31
C SER A 136 7.60 -30.68 -1.41
N SER A 137 7.37 -31.05 -2.68
CA SER A 137 7.84 -30.30 -3.83
C SER A 137 7.21 -28.90 -3.83
N PHE A 138 8.06 -27.87 -3.90
CA PHE A 138 7.62 -26.49 -4.01
C PHE A 138 7.10 -26.18 -5.42
N ASP A 139 5.83 -25.76 -5.51
CA ASP A 139 5.21 -25.28 -6.76
C ASP A 139 4.73 -23.84 -6.57
N PRO A 140 5.40 -22.84 -7.17
CA PRO A 140 5.05 -21.42 -7.03
C PRO A 140 3.99 -20.95 -8.05
N THR A 141 3.32 -21.86 -8.76
CA THR A 141 2.39 -21.54 -9.87
C THR A 141 1.06 -20.98 -9.38
#